data_AF-A0A151L2K2-F1
#
_entry.id   AF-A0A151L2K2-F1
#
_cell.length_a   1.000
_cell.length_b   1.000
_cell.length_c   1.000
_cell.angle_alpha   90.00
_cell.angle_beta   90.00
_cell.angle_gamma   90.00
#
_symmetry.space_group_name_H-M   'P 1'
#
loop_
_entity.id
_entity.type
_entity.pdbx_description
1 polymer ?
#
loop_
_entity_poly.entity_id
_entity_poly.type
_entity_poly.pdbx_seq_one_letter_code
_entity_poly.pdbx_strand_id
1 'polypeptide(L)'
;RNLSEIENENNNNMQRKNKMNHSDKTNESSKNSYNNETVTLENKPYNDISKNLTEKELYDVLNSLKECPPNEDLINIWSHTVGVGNEGFENINKSLKGFMEKHLDNDVYKNSVSSSVRKYIYKWIWERIIRRFYRTVATEEVEYTKNFYSLIKGDHTLDDILKFIYSFLQYFQILKKELHEKTQTELLHKMAILLNENH
;
A
#
# COMPACT_ATOMS: atom_id res chain seq x y z
N ARG A 1 47.12 15.32 -25.05
CA ARG A 1 46.80 16.67 -24.53
C ARG A 1 45.39 16.97 -24.99
N ASN A 2 44.32 17.13 -24.20
CA ASN A 2 44.02 17.31 -22.76
C ASN A 2 42.66 16.58 -22.51
N LEU A 3 42.24 15.97 -21.39
CA LEU A 3 42.14 16.31 -19.95
C LEU A 3 41.31 17.57 -19.62
N SER A 4 40.06 17.37 -19.20
CA SER A 4 39.28 18.13 -18.18
C SER A 4 37.83 17.59 -18.19
N GLU A 5 37.36 16.77 -17.23
CA GLU A 5 36.83 17.16 -15.91
C GLU A 5 35.91 18.39 -15.94
N ILE A 6 34.59 18.16 -15.78
CA ILE A 6 33.69 18.96 -14.91
C ILE A 6 32.63 18.02 -14.33
N GLU A 7 32.50 18.07 -13.02
CA GLU A 7 31.58 17.34 -12.15
C GLU A 7 30.17 17.98 -12.09
N ASN A 8 29.21 17.17 -11.65
CA ASN A 8 28.16 17.46 -10.65
C ASN A 8 26.98 18.43 -10.92
N GLU A 9 25.90 18.04 -10.23
CA GLU A 9 24.66 18.77 -9.88
C GLU A 9 23.51 18.74 -10.89
N ASN A 10 22.60 17.77 -10.72
CA ASN A 10 21.18 17.98 -10.98
C ASN A 10 20.36 17.70 -9.71
N ASN A 11 20.42 18.67 -8.81
CA ASN A 11 19.46 18.89 -7.72
C ASN A 11 18.07 19.16 -8.31
N ASN A 12 17.20 18.15 -8.39
CA ASN A 12 15.78 18.37 -8.65
C ASN A 12 15.05 18.69 -7.34
N ASN A 13 15.19 19.95 -6.94
CA ASN A 13 14.35 20.61 -5.96
C ASN A 13 12.93 20.77 -6.55
N MET A 14 12.00 19.86 -6.23
CA MET A 14 10.59 20.01 -6.56
C MET A 14 9.78 20.40 -5.32
N GLN A 15 9.95 21.64 -4.86
CA GLN A 15 8.97 22.30 -4.00
C GLN A 15 7.65 22.44 -4.75
N ARG A 16 6.61 21.72 -4.32
CA ARG A 16 5.22 22.04 -4.68
C ARG A 16 4.37 22.25 -3.43
N LYS A 17 3.92 23.50 -3.31
CA LYS A 17 2.93 23.99 -2.34
C LYS A 17 1.59 23.28 -2.57
N ASN A 18 1.11 22.53 -1.59
CA ASN A 18 -0.27 22.03 -1.58
C ASN A 18 -1.16 23.06 -0.87
N LYS A 19 -1.92 23.83 -1.65
CA LYS A 19 -3.09 24.60 -1.17
C LYS A 19 -4.31 23.74 -1.47
N MET A 20 -4.89 23.12 -0.45
CA MET A 20 -6.07 22.28 -0.58
C MET A 20 -7.32 23.17 -0.62
N ASN A 21 -8.03 23.17 -1.74
CA ASN A 21 -9.27 23.93 -1.92
C ASN A 21 -10.44 23.18 -1.25
N HIS A 22 -11.25 23.95 -0.51
CA HIS A 22 -12.42 23.49 0.22
C HIS A 22 -13.69 23.86 -0.57
N SER A 23 -14.43 22.87 -1.06
CA SER A 23 -15.85 22.93 -1.51
C SER A 23 -16.25 21.48 -1.86
N ASP A 24 -17.42 20.92 -1.56
CA ASP A 24 -18.75 21.50 -1.37
C ASP A 24 -19.57 20.73 -0.32
N LYS A 25 -20.52 21.45 0.27
CA LYS A 25 -21.65 20.92 1.05
C LYS A 25 -22.67 20.25 0.13
N THR A 26 -23.15 19.06 0.49
CA THR A 26 -24.56 18.68 0.29
C THR A 26 -25.01 17.80 1.47
N ASN A 27 -26.14 18.21 2.06
CA ASN A 27 -26.81 17.54 3.17
C ASN A 27 -27.59 16.33 2.64
N GLU A 28 -27.43 15.17 3.26
CA GLU A 28 -28.55 14.23 3.39
C GLU A 28 -28.47 13.49 4.72
N SER A 29 -29.58 13.52 5.43
CA SER A 29 -29.73 13.12 6.82
C SER A 29 -29.57 11.61 7.02
N SER A 30 -28.57 11.22 7.79
CA SER A 30 -28.61 9.97 8.55
C SER A 30 -28.12 10.24 9.97
N LYS A 31 -29.06 10.16 10.93
CA LYS A 31 -28.74 10.15 12.37
C LYS A 31 -28.02 8.85 12.68
N ASN A 32 -26.73 8.80 12.42
CA ASN A 32 -25.85 7.86 13.10
C ASN A 32 -25.10 8.67 14.15
N SER A 33 -25.40 8.36 15.41
CA SER A 33 -24.69 8.85 16.59
C SER A 33 -23.26 8.31 16.58
N TYR A 34 -22.43 8.83 15.68
CA TYR A 34 -21.00 8.76 15.83
C TYR A 34 -20.62 9.91 16.75
N ASN A 35 -20.07 9.56 17.91
CA ASN A 35 -19.43 10.51 18.78
C ASN A 35 -18.40 11.27 17.94
N ASN A 36 -18.73 12.51 17.58
CA ASN A 36 -17.77 13.46 17.03
C ASN A 36 -16.88 13.92 18.19
N GLU A 37 -16.18 12.98 18.83
CA GLU A 37 -15.01 13.31 19.62
C GLU A 37 -14.02 13.87 18.61
N THR A 38 -13.89 15.19 18.65
CA THR A 38 -12.76 15.87 18.06
C THR A 38 -11.52 15.15 18.59
N VAL A 39 -10.69 14.62 17.69
CA VAL A 39 -9.44 13.96 18.05
C VAL A 39 -8.57 15.03 18.71
N THR A 40 -8.68 15.13 20.03
CA THR A 40 -7.78 15.92 20.86
C THR A 40 -6.62 15.03 21.25
N LEU A 41 -5.42 15.61 21.27
CA LEU A 41 -4.16 14.93 21.63
C LEU A 41 -4.25 14.22 23.00
N GLU A 42 -5.20 14.63 23.86
CA GLU A 42 -5.47 14.10 25.19
C GLU A 42 -5.97 12.64 25.18
N ASN A 43 -6.57 12.16 24.08
CA ASN A 43 -7.08 10.79 23.99
C ASN A 43 -6.14 9.80 23.28
N LYS A 44 -4.96 10.25 22.79
CA LYS A 44 -3.94 9.44 22.07
C LYS A 44 -4.55 8.24 21.30
N PRO A 45 -5.33 8.48 20.24
CA PRO A 45 -6.06 7.41 19.54
C PRO A 45 -5.14 6.34 18.94
N TYR A 46 -3.85 6.65 18.75
CA TYR A 46 -2.82 5.73 18.28
C TYR A 46 -2.30 4.76 19.36
N ASN A 47 -2.68 4.90 20.63
CA ASN A 47 -2.27 3.95 21.66
C ASN A 47 -3.02 2.62 21.57
N ASP A 48 -4.20 2.61 20.92
CA ASP A 48 -4.96 1.39 20.69
C ASP A 48 -4.46 0.66 19.44
N ILE A 49 -3.43 -0.17 19.61
CA ILE A 49 -2.88 -1.00 18.53
C ILE A 49 -3.77 -2.22 18.19
N SER A 50 -4.93 -2.41 18.84
CA SER A 50 -5.84 -3.52 18.53
C SER A 50 -6.56 -3.33 17.19
N LYS A 51 -6.61 -2.09 16.69
CA LYS A 51 -7.19 -1.71 15.40
C LYS A 51 -6.29 -0.73 14.68
N ASN A 52 -6.32 -0.72 13.36
CA ASN A 52 -5.64 0.33 12.60
C ASN A 52 -6.48 1.61 12.59
N LEU A 53 -5.80 2.76 12.66
CA LEU A 53 -6.41 4.03 12.28
C LEU A 53 -6.79 3.96 10.80
N THR A 54 -7.87 4.65 10.46
CA THR A 54 -8.14 4.98 9.05
C THR A 54 -7.07 5.94 8.54
N GLU A 55 -6.91 6.00 7.20
CA GLU A 55 -6.00 6.95 6.56
C GLU A 55 -6.22 8.38 7.09
N LYS A 56 -7.48 8.84 7.13
CA LYS A 56 -7.83 10.17 7.62
C LYS A 56 -7.41 10.39 9.07
N GLU A 57 -7.72 9.46 9.97
CA GLU A 57 -7.35 9.57 11.38
C GLU A 57 -5.84 9.61 11.56
N LEU A 58 -5.07 8.83 10.78
CA LEU A 58 -3.61 8.90 10.78
C LEU A 58 -3.13 10.30 10.38
N TYR A 59 -3.65 10.87 9.28
CA TYR A 59 -3.28 12.23 8.88
C TYR A 59 -3.65 13.28 9.94
N ASP A 60 -4.81 13.15 10.58
CA ASP A 60 -5.23 14.05 11.66
C ASP A 60 -4.26 13.96 12.85
N VAL A 61 -3.83 12.75 13.23
CA VAL A 61 -2.80 12.55 14.26
C VAL A 61 -1.48 13.21 13.85
N LEU A 62 -0.96 12.91 12.65
CA LEU A 62 0.32 13.45 12.18
C LEU A 62 0.31 14.99 12.11
N ASN A 63 -0.79 15.59 11.65
CA ASN A 63 -0.95 17.04 11.56
C ASN A 63 -1.12 17.73 12.93
N SER A 64 -1.51 16.97 13.96
CA SER A 64 -1.66 17.49 15.33
C SER A 64 -0.34 17.56 16.12
N LEU A 65 0.71 16.86 15.66
CA LEU A 65 2.01 16.83 16.32
C LEU A 65 2.69 18.20 16.26
N LYS A 66 2.94 18.80 17.43
CA LYS A 66 3.67 20.07 17.57
C LYS A 66 5.16 19.87 17.90
N GLU A 67 5.46 18.78 18.58
CA GLU A 67 6.80 18.39 19.02
C GLU A 67 7.01 16.90 18.72
N CYS A 68 8.26 16.46 18.70
CA CYS A 68 8.57 15.06 18.44
C CYS A 68 8.08 14.19 19.61
N PRO A 69 7.19 13.21 19.37
CA PRO A 69 6.76 12.27 20.41
C PRO A 69 7.92 11.42 20.93
N PRO A 70 7.80 10.86 22.16
CA PRO A 70 8.72 9.85 22.64
C PRO A 70 8.67 8.58 21.76
N ASN A 71 9.76 7.81 21.77
CA ASN A 71 9.92 6.63 20.90
C ASN A 71 8.79 5.61 21.00
N GLU A 72 8.20 5.42 22.18
CA GLU A 72 7.06 4.50 22.37
C GLU A 72 5.82 4.94 21.59
N ASP A 73 5.51 6.25 21.61
CA ASP A 73 4.42 6.82 20.81
C ASP A 73 4.74 6.72 19.31
N LEU A 74 6.01 6.91 18.91
CA LEU A 74 6.44 6.76 17.51
C LEU A 74 6.28 5.32 16.99
N ILE A 75 6.54 4.31 17.83
CA ILE A 75 6.34 2.89 17.49
C ILE A 75 4.85 2.61 17.24
N ASN A 76 3.97 3.19 18.06
CA ASN A 76 2.53 3.06 17.90
C ASN A 76 2.02 3.74 16.62
N ILE A 77 2.45 4.98 16.36
CA ILE A 77 2.16 5.71 15.12
C ILE A 77 2.64 4.93 13.89
N TRP A 78 3.83 4.33 13.95
CA TRP A 78 4.34 3.50 12.87
C TRP A 78 3.49 2.26 12.62
N SER A 79 3.02 1.60 13.68
CA SER A 79 2.15 0.42 13.56
C SER A 79 0.86 0.75 12.80
N HIS A 80 0.24 1.89 13.10
CA HIS A 80 -0.92 2.38 12.34
C HIS A 80 -0.56 2.80 10.91
N THR A 81 0.61 3.42 10.72
CA THR A 81 1.11 3.80 9.39
C THR A 81 1.23 2.58 8.48
N VAL A 82 1.82 1.49 8.97
CA VAL A 82 1.91 0.21 8.25
C VAL A 82 0.51 -0.34 7.96
N GLY A 83 -0.39 -0.28 8.94
CA GLY A 83 -1.80 -0.64 8.78
C GLY A 83 -2.48 0.07 7.62
N VAL A 84 -2.39 1.41 7.59
CA VAL A 84 -2.91 2.27 6.51
C VAL A 84 -2.23 1.97 5.17
N GLY A 85 -0.90 1.80 5.16
CA GLY A 85 -0.16 1.44 3.96
C GLY A 85 -0.68 0.16 3.31
N ASN A 86 -1.02 -0.81 4.15
CA ASN A 86 -1.55 -2.12 3.75
C ASN A 86 -3.03 -2.10 3.33
N GLU A 87 -3.77 -1.02 3.57
CA GLU A 87 -5.14 -0.89 3.09
C GLU A 87 -5.20 -0.96 1.57
N GLY A 88 -6.20 -1.68 1.05
CA GLY A 88 -6.44 -1.84 -0.38
C GLY A 88 -5.81 -3.07 -1.02
N PHE A 89 -4.81 -3.73 -0.40
CA PHE A 89 -4.25 -4.97 -0.95
C PHE A 89 -5.28 -6.10 -1.05
N GLU A 90 -6.19 -6.21 -0.08
CA GLU A 90 -7.28 -7.19 -0.12
C GLU A 90 -8.25 -6.94 -1.29
N ASN A 91 -8.52 -5.67 -1.60
CA ASN A 91 -9.36 -5.32 -2.75
C ASN A 91 -8.67 -5.67 -4.07
N ILE A 92 -7.35 -5.43 -4.17
CA ILE A 92 -6.54 -5.84 -5.32
C ILE A 92 -6.59 -7.36 -5.49
N ASN A 93 -6.39 -8.12 -4.41
CA ASN A 93 -6.46 -9.59 -4.43
C ASN A 93 -7.84 -10.09 -4.89
N LYS A 94 -8.94 -9.53 -4.36
CA LYS A 94 -10.30 -9.84 -4.81
C LYS A 94 -10.51 -9.53 -6.30
N SER A 95 -10.02 -8.38 -6.75
CA SER A 95 -10.10 -7.95 -8.15
C SER A 95 -9.37 -8.93 -9.08
N LEU A 96 -8.13 -9.30 -8.74
CA LEU A 96 -7.31 -10.25 -9.48
C LEU A 96 -7.92 -11.66 -9.50
N LYS A 97 -8.51 -12.10 -8.38
CA LYS A 97 -9.20 -13.38 -8.31
C LYS A 97 -10.44 -13.41 -9.19
N GLY A 98 -11.27 -12.37 -9.15
CA GLY A 98 -12.44 -12.25 -10.02
C GLY A 98 -12.07 -12.15 -11.50
N PHE A 99 -10.96 -11.48 -11.83
CA PHE A 99 -10.40 -11.47 -13.17
C PHE A 99 -10.04 -12.90 -13.65
N MET A 100 -9.39 -13.68 -12.79
CA MET A 100 -9.05 -15.08 -13.05
C MET A 100 -10.27 -15.99 -13.25
N GLU A 101 -11.28 -15.86 -12.41
CA GLU A 101 -12.50 -16.68 -12.48
C GLU A 101 -13.26 -16.44 -13.80
N LYS A 102 -13.36 -15.19 -14.25
CA LYS A 102 -13.97 -14.85 -15.55
C LYS A 102 -13.28 -15.52 -16.74
N HIS A 103 -11.95 -15.62 -16.72
CA HIS A 103 -11.21 -16.32 -17.77
C HIS A 103 -11.48 -17.82 -17.76
N LEU A 104 -11.53 -18.43 -16.57
CA LEU A 104 -11.87 -19.85 -16.41
C LEU A 104 -13.26 -20.19 -16.95
N ASP A 105 -14.29 -19.39 -16.61
CA ASP A 105 -15.67 -19.63 -17.03
C ASP A 105 -15.82 -19.54 -18.57
N ASN A 106 -15.10 -18.62 -19.21
CA ASN A 106 -15.08 -18.49 -20.67
C ASN A 106 -14.40 -19.68 -21.37
N ASP A 107 -13.41 -20.31 -20.72
CA ASP A 107 -12.63 -21.42 -21.31
C ASP A 107 -13.26 -22.80 -21.11
N VAL A 108 -14.06 -23.01 -20.06
CA VAL A 108 -14.76 -24.28 -19.81
C VAL A 108 -15.70 -24.67 -20.96
N TYR A 109 -16.19 -23.69 -21.73
CA TYR A 109 -17.05 -23.92 -22.89
C TYR A 109 -16.31 -24.42 -24.15
N LYS A 110 -14.96 -24.43 -24.20
CA LYS A 110 -14.22 -24.64 -25.46
C LYS A 110 -13.41 -25.91 -25.64
N ASN A 111 -12.92 -26.61 -24.59
CA ASN A 111 -11.89 -27.66 -24.77
C ASN A 111 -12.05 -28.91 -23.91
N SER A 112 -11.75 -30.08 -24.50
CA SER A 112 -12.00 -31.47 -24.06
C SER A 112 -11.14 -32.03 -22.92
N VAL A 113 -10.24 -31.24 -22.32
CA VAL A 113 -9.53 -31.63 -21.09
C VAL A 113 -10.53 -31.62 -19.93
N SER A 114 -10.51 -32.66 -19.07
CA SER A 114 -11.44 -32.72 -17.93
C SER A 114 -11.34 -31.42 -17.11
N SER A 115 -12.50 -30.78 -16.89
CA SER A 115 -12.62 -29.49 -16.20
C SER A 115 -11.89 -29.47 -14.85
N SER A 116 -11.75 -30.63 -14.22
CA SER A 116 -11.01 -30.84 -12.98
C SER A 116 -9.51 -30.55 -13.12
N VAL A 117 -8.81 -31.12 -14.11
CA VAL A 117 -7.35 -30.94 -14.29
C VAL A 117 -7.02 -29.47 -14.54
N ARG A 118 -7.83 -28.80 -15.39
CA ARG A 118 -7.67 -27.37 -15.66
C ARG A 118 -7.82 -26.55 -14.37
N LYS A 119 -8.87 -26.80 -13.59
CA LYS A 119 -9.10 -26.12 -12.30
C LYS A 119 -7.91 -26.27 -11.34
N TYR A 120 -7.27 -27.44 -11.29
CA TYR A 120 -6.06 -27.66 -10.49
C TYR A 120 -4.88 -26.82 -10.96
N ILE A 121 -4.60 -26.79 -12.27
CA ILE A 121 -3.49 -26.01 -12.83
C ILE A 121 -3.68 -24.52 -12.56
N TYR A 122 -4.88 -23.98 -12.76
CA TYR A 122 -5.16 -22.56 -12.49
C TYR A 122 -5.03 -22.22 -11.02
N LYS A 123 -5.53 -23.08 -10.12
CA LYS A 123 -5.34 -22.91 -8.67
C LYS A 123 -3.85 -22.86 -8.31
N TRP A 124 -3.03 -23.75 -8.88
CA TRP A 124 -1.60 -23.76 -8.65
C TRP A 124 -0.90 -22.49 -9.16
N ILE A 125 -1.27 -22.01 -10.36
CA ILE A 125 -0.76 -20.75 -10.92
C ILE A 125 -1.12 -19.57 -10.01
N TRP A 126 -2.38 -19.49 -9.57
CA TRP A 126 -2.88 -18.48 -8.65
C TRP A 126 -2.02 -18.41 -7.39
N GLU A 127 -1.93 -19.53 -6.67
CA GLU A 127 -1.25 -19.63 -5.37
C GLU A 127 0.21 -19.20 -5.50
N ARG A 128 0.87 -19.58 -6.61
CA ARG A 128 2.26 -19.22 -6.85
C ARG A 128 2.45 -17.72 -7.10
N ILE A 129 1.57 -17.11 -7.89
CA ILE A 129 1.66 -15.68 -8.24
C ILE A 129 1.26 -14.82 -7.04
N ILE A 130 0.13 -15.12 -6.38
CA ILE A 130 -0.33 -14.34 -5.23
C ILE A 130 0.63 -14.44 -4.05
N ARG A 131 1.29 -15.60 -3.87
CA ARG A 131 2.35 -15.74 -2.87
C ARG A 131 3.54 -14.82 -3.17
N ARG A 132 3.91 -14.62 -4.44
CA ARG A 132 4.98 -13.68 -4.82
C ARG A 132 4.54 -12.24 -4.55
N PHE A 133 3.31 -11.89 -4.89
CA PHE A 133 2.72 -10.58 -4.60
C PHE A 133 2.85 -10.22 -3.12
N TYR A 134 2.31 -11.05 -2.22
CA TYR A 134 2.35 -10.77 -0.78
C TYR A 134 3.76 -10.88 -0.19
N ARG A 135 4.63 -11.72 -0.76
CA ARG A 135 6.03 -11.77 -0.37
C ARG A 135 6.74 -10.45 -0.67
N THR A 136 6.47 -9.82 -1.81
CA THR A 136 7.05 -8.50 -2.12
C THR A 136 6.57 -7.47 -1.11
N VAL A 137 5.26 -7.37 -0.87
CA VAL A 137 4.69 -6.44 0.13
C VAL A 137 5.34 -6.62 1.51
N ALA A 138 5.42 -7.85 2.00
CA ALA A 138 6.02 -8.15 3.29
C ALA A 138 7.53 -7.83 3.35
N THR A 139 8.24 -7.96 2.23
CA THR A 139 9.68 -7.62 2.17
C THR A 139 9.88 -6.12 2.32
N GLU A 140 9.12 -5.32 1.57
CA GLU A 140 9.15 -3.86 1.65
C GLU A 140 8.74 -3.36 3.05
N GLU A 141 7.67 -3.92 3.62
CA GLU A 141 7.21 -3.57 4.97
C GLU A 141 8.29 -3.82 6.04
N VAL A 142 8.96 -4.97 5.97
CA VAL A 142 10.05 -5.32 6.89
C VAL A 142 11.24 -4.38 6.73
N GLU A 143 11.59 -4.02 5.50
CA GLU A 143 12.70 -3.10 5.22
C GLU A 143 12.40 -1.69 5.75
N TYR A 144 11.23 -1.14 5.45
CA TYR A 144 10.81 0.16 5.97
C TYR A 144 10.69 0.15 7.50
N THR A 145 10.17 -0.92 8.10
CA THR A 145 10.06 -1.02 9.56
C THR A 145 11.44 -1.06 10.23
N LYS A 146 12.41 -1.77 9.65
CA LYS A 146 13.81 -1.74 10.13
C LYS A 146 14.40 -0.34 10.03
N ASN A 147 14.18 0.34 8.90
CA ASN A 147 14.69 1.69 8.67
C ASN A 147 14.06 2.69 9.64
N PHE A 148 12.75 2.57 9.91
CA PHE A 148 12.07 3.39 10.91
C PHE A 148 12.64 3.18 12.31
N TYR A 149 12.86 1.93 12.73
CA TYR A 149 13.47 1.65 14.03
C TYR A 149 14.92 2.14 14.13
N SER A 150 15.66 2.14 13.01
CA SER A 150 16.99 2.75 12.98
C SER A 150 16.92 4.27 13.13
N LEU A 151 15.94 4.91 12.48
CA LEU A 151 15.71 6.35 12.54
C LEU A 151 15.42 6.82 13.98
N ILE A 152 14.46 6.18 14.67
CA ILE A 152 14.06 6.62 16.02
C ILE A 152 15.09 6.26 17.12
N LYS A 153 16.03 5.35 16.83
CA LYS A 153 17.15 5.04 17.72
C LYS A 153 18.27 6.06 17.65
N GLY A 154 18.39 6.77 16.53
CA GLY A 154 19.34 7.86 16.35
C GLY A 154 18.75 9.21 16.76
N ASP A 155 19.54 10.26 16.60
CA ASP A 155 19.06 11.63 16.70
C ASP A 155 18.11 11.91 15.53
N HIS A 156 16.91 12.40 15.85
CA HIS A 156 15.87 12.68 14.88
C HIS A 156 15.03 13.87 15.32
N THR A 157 14.47 14.57 14.34
CA THR A 157 13.48 15.64 14.54
C THR A 157 12.08 15.14 14.18
N LEU A 158 11.06 15.91 14.57
CA LEU A 158 9.70 15.65 14.10
C LEU A 158 9.61 15.67 12.57
N ASP A 159 10.37 16.54 11.89
CA ASP A 159 10.39 16.63 10.42
C ASP A 159 10.92 15.33 9.80
N ASP A 160 11.99 14.76 10.35
CA ASP A 160 12.55 13.48 9.87
C ASP A 160 11.53 12.35 9.96
N ILE A 161 10.80 12.28 11.07
CA ILE A 161 9.74 11.29 11.29
C ILE A 161 8.59 11.47 10.30
N LEU A 162 8.06 12.68 10.18
CA LEU A 162 6.94 12.96 9.27
C LEU A 162 7.32 12.69 7.82
N LYS A 163 8.51 13.13 7.40
CA LYS A 163 9.04 12.89 6.07
C LYS A 163 9.16 11.39 5.79
N PHE A 164 9.67 10.61 6.75
CA PHE A 164 9.78 9.17 6.60
C PHE A 164 8.39 8.52 6.44
N ILE A 165 7.44 8.82 7.34
CA ILE A 165 6.07 8.28 7.31
C ILE A 165 5.38 8.60 5.97
N TYR A 166 5.43 9.86 5.53
CA TYR A 166 4.82 10.24 4.25
C TYR A 166 5.49 9.57 3.05
N SER A 167 6.81 9.39 3.09
CA SER A 167 7.52 8.67 2.02
C SER A 167 7.09 7.20 1.92
N PHE A 168 6.89 6.53 3.06
CA PHE A 168 6.37 5.16 3.11
C PHE A 168 4.96 5.08 2.53
N LEU A 169 4.05 5.95 2.99
CA LEU A 169 2.66 5.97 2.52
C LEU A 169 2.60 6.20 1.00
N GLN A 170 3.37 7.17 0.49
CA GLN A 170 3.46 7.43 -0.95
C GLN A 170 4.01 6.23 -1.71
N TYR A 171 5.09 5.62 -1.23
CA TYR A 171 5.68 4.44 -1.85
C TYR A 171 4.69 3.27 -1.92
N PHE A 172 3.97 2.98 -0.83
CA PHE A 172 3.00 1.89 -0.81
C PHE A 172 1.81 2.12 -1.76
N GLN A 173 1.41 3.37 -1.99
CA GLN A 173 0.42 3.69 -3.03
C GLN A 173 0.92 3.38 -4.44
N ILE A 174 2.20 3.59 -4.72
CA ILE A 174 2.84 3.25 -6.00
C ILE A 174 2.98 1.72 -6.11
N LEU A 175 3.53 1.08 -5.08
CA LEU A 175 3.72 -0.36 -5.01
C LEU A 175 2.43 -1.14 -5.26
N LYS A 176 1.30 -0.67 -4.69
CA LYS A 176 -0.04 -1.23 -4.95
C LYS A 176 -0.37 -1.29 -6.44
N LYS A 177 -0.14 -0.19 -7.17
CA LYS A 177 -0.44 -0.10 -8.60
C LYS A 177 0.49 -1.00 -9.41
N GLU A 178 1.79 -0.92 -9.15
CA GLU A 178 2.80 -1.73 -9.85
C GLU A 178 2.56 -3.23 -9.67
N LEU A 179 2.29 -3.65 -8.43
CA LEU A 179 2.03 -5.05 -8.14
C LEU A 179 0.72 -5.53 -8.77
N HIS A 180 -0.32 -4.70 -8.81
CA HIS A 180 -1.58 -5.03 -9.48
C HIS A 180 -1.36 -5.26 -10.98
N GLU A 181 -0.74 -4.30 -11.67
CA GLU A 181 -0.46 -4.37 -13.11
C GLU A 181 0.43 -5.58 -13.45
N LYS A 182 1.56 -5.72 -12.74
CA LYS A 182 2.49 -6.84 -12.93
C LYS A 182 1.82 -8.19 -12.75
N THR A 183 0.98 -8.32 -11.72
CA THR A 183 0.27 -9.56 -11.42
C THR A 183 -0.76 -9.89 -12.50
N GLN A 184 -1.51 -8.89 -12.94
CA GLN A 184 -2.48 -9.05 -14.02
C GLN A 184 -1.80 -9.50 -15.34
N THR A 185 -0.66 -8.88 -15.69
CA THR A 185 0.14 -9.28 -16.85
C THR A 185 0.69 -10.70 -16.72
N GLU A 186 1.25 -11.08 -15.57
CA GLU A 186 1.77 -12.43 -15.36
C GLU A 186 0.66 -13.49 -15.45
N LEU A 187 -0.53 -13.20 -14.91
CA LEU A 187 -1.70 -14.08 -15.01
C LEU A 187 -2.12 -14.28 -16.46
N LEU A 188 -2.30 -13.19 -17.23
CA LEU A 188 -2.65 -13.24 -18.64
C LEU A 188 -1.67 -14.08 -19.46
N HIS A 189 -0.37 -13.83 -19.28
CA HIS A 189 0.67 -14.57 -19.99
C HIS A 189 0.63 -16.08 -19.65
N LYS A 190 0.43 -16.42 -18.37
CA LYS A 190 0.33 -17.82 -17.95
C LYS A 190 -0.92 -18.52 -18.46
N MET A 191 -2.05 -17.82 -18.52
CA MET A 191 -3.27 -18.34 -19.12
C MET A 191 -3.13 -18.56 -20.63
N ALA A 192 -2.53 -17.61 -21.35
CA ALA A 192 -2.33 -17.72 -22.79
C ALA A 192 -1.48 -18.95 -23.17
N ILE A 193 -0.42 -19.24 -22.41
CA ILE A 193 0.38 -20.46 -22.59
C ILE A 193 -0.50 -21.70 -22.44
N LEU A 194 -1.30 -21.78 -21.36
CA LEU A 194 -2.18 -22.93 -21.13
C LEU A 194 -3.23 -23.13 -22.24
N LEU A 195 -3.67 -22.05 -22.87
CA LEU A 195 -4.67 -22.10 -23.93
C LEU A 195 -4.06 -22.50 -25.28
N ASN A 196 -2.86 -22.01 -25.59
CA ASN A 196 -2.16 -22.28 -26.84
C ASN A 196 -1.49 -23.66 -26.88
N GLU A 197 -1.23 -24.30 -25.73
CA GLU A 197 -0.70 -25.66 -25.65
C GLU A 197 -1.75 -26.76 -25.94
N ASN A 198 -3.00 -26.42 -26.28
CA ASN A 198 -4.07 -27.38 -26.62
C ASN A 198 -4.33 -27.54 -28.14
N HIS A 199 -3.38 -27.21 -29.01
CA HIS A 199 -3.47 -27.41 -30.47
C HIS A 199 -2.51 -28.50 -30.97
#